data_AF-A0A938P337-F1
#
_entry.id   AF-A0A938P337-F1
#
_cell.length_a   1.000
_cell.length_b   1.000
_cell.length_c   1.000
_cell.angle_alpha   90.00
_cell.angle_beta   90.00
_cell.angle_gamma   90.00
#
_symmetry.space_group_name_H-M   'P 1'
#
loop_
_entity.id
_entity.type
_entity.pdbx_description
1 polymer ?
#
loop_
_entity_poly.entity_id
_entity_poly.type
_entity_poly.pdbx_seq_one_letter_code
_entity_poly.pdbx_strand_id
1 'polypeptide(L)'
;MNAPRESHFFVLYSARHNRCGHFLERADFRVITKDDLISWSRDMSVSGLANALPLHCDVCAEDIRPTHLRVVEDANLMPRTIVPEIEIVKFKPEDWILKTK
;
A
#
# COMPACT_ATOMS: atom_id res chain seq x y z
N MET A 1 -16.13 26.12 14.12
CA MET A 1 -14.98 25.28 14.52
C MET A 1 -14.72 24.32 13.37
N ASN A 2 -13.63 24.51 12.61
CA ASN A 2 -13.24 23.54 11.60
C ASN A 2 -12.57 22.38 12.35
N ALA A 3 -13.24 21.23 12.43
CA ALA A 3 -12.57 20.00 12.82
C ALA A 3 -11.37 19.81 11.87
N PRO A 4 -10.16 19.50 12.38
CA PRO A 4 -9.06 19.15 11.50
C PRO A 4 -9.53 17.98 10.64
N ARG A 5 -9.54 18.19 9.32
CA ARG A 5 -9.97 17.16 8.37
C ARG A 5 -8.96 16.02 8.44
N GLU A 6 -9.42 14.84 8.84
CA GLU A 6 -8.59 13.65 8.96
C GLU A 6 -8.09 13.25 7.56
N SER A 7 -6.79 13.01 7.44
CA SER A 7 -6.18 12.47 6.23
C SER A 7 -6.15 10.96 6.36
N HIS A 8 -6.68 10.26 5.36
CA HIS A 8 -6.61 8.81 5.31
C HIS A 8 -5.42 8.37 4.46
N PHE A 9 -4.76 7.30 4.87
CA PHE A 9 -3.66 6.69 4.14
C PHE A 9 -4.11 5.34 3.64
N PHE A 10 -3.61 4.91 2.48
CA PHE A 10 -3.87 3.59 1.93
C PHE A 10 -2.59 3.04 1.34
N VAL A 11 -2.24 1.82 1.72
CA VAL A 11 -1.25 1.01 1.00
C VAL A 11 -2.01 0.20 -0.04
N LEU A 12 -1.74 0.42 -1.32
CA LEU A 12 -2.31 -0.37 -2.42
C LEU A 12 -1.26 -1.37 -2.87
N TYR A 13 -1.62 -2.65 -2.89
CA TYR A 13 -0.80 -3.71 -3.45
C TYR A 13 -1.30 -4.08 -4.83
N SER A 14 -0.39 -4.24 -5.79
CA SER A 14 -0.72 -4.58 -7.16
C SER A 14 0.17 -5.69 -7.73
N ALA A 15 -0.36 -6.39 -8.72
CA ALA A 15 0.39 -7.29 -9.58
C ALA A 15 -0.36 -7.54 -10.88
N ARG A 16 0.38 -7.99 -11.91
CA ARG A 16 -0.21 -8.49 -13.15
C ARG A 16 -0.36 -10.01 -13.07
N HIS A 17 -1.55 -10.52 -13.34
CA HIS A 17 -1.82 -11.95 -13.35
C HIS A 17 -1.22 -12.58 -14.63
N ASN A 18 -0.13 -13.33 -14.51
CA ASN A 18 0.60 -13.85 -15.68
C ASN A 18 -0.27 -14.70 -16.63
N ARG A 19 -1.19 -15.50 -16.09
CA ARG A 19 -2.06 -16.38 -16.87
C ARG A 19 -3.21 -15.64 -17.56
N CYS A 20 -3.78 -14.63 -16.90
CA CYS A 20 -4.98 -13.92 -17.38
C CYS A 20 -4.66 -12.58 -18.03
N GLY A 21 -3.44 -12.06 -17.85
CA GLY A 21 -2.97 -10.79 -18.39
C GLY A 21 -3.51 -9.53 -17.69
N HIS A 22 -4.43 -9.67 -16.73
CA HIS A 22 -5.10 -8.56 -16.06
C HIS A 22 -4.26 -7.97 -14.91
N PHE A 23 -4.42 -6.67 -14.69
CA PHE A 23 -3.90 -5.97 -13.52
C PHE A 23 -4.87 -6.16 -12.35
N LEU A 24 -4.34 -6.57 -11.21
CA LEU A 24 -5.08 -6.72 -9.97
C LEU A 24 -4.51 -5.73 -8.95
N GLU A 25 -5.40 -5.13 -8.17
CA GLU A 25 -5.04 -4.22 -7.10
C GLU A 25 -5.96 -4.38 -5.90
N ARG A 26 -5.40 -4.22 -4.70
CA ARG A 26 -6.13 -4.26 -3.45
C ARG A 26 -5.52 -3.31 -2.43
N ALA A 27 -6.38 -2.61 -1.69
CA ALA A 27 -5.98 -1.80 -0.54
C ALA A 27 -5.74 -2.65 0.72
N ASP A 28 -4.76 -2.26 1.51
CA ASP A 28 -4.57 -2.72 2.88
C ASP A 28 -5.47 -1.92 3.82
N PHE A 29 -6.66 -2.45 4.12
CA PHE A 29 -7.62 -1.79 5.00
C PHE A 29 -7.17 -1.68 6.46
N ARG A 30 -6.01 -2.23 6.83
CA ARG A 30 -5.41 -2.06 8.16
C ARG A 30 -4.61 -0.77 8.27
N VAL A 31 -4.28 -0.14 7.15
CA VAL A 31 -3.54 1.11 7.09
C VAL A 31 -4.52 2.18 6.67
N ILE A 32 -5.05 2.93 7.63
CA ILE A 32 -6.04 4.01 7.38
C ILE A 32 -5.53 5.34 7.96
N THR A 33 -4.86 5.30 9.10
CA THR A 33 -4.29 6.50 9.75
C THR A 33 -2.80 6.64 9.47
N LYS A 34 -2.24 7.81 9.79
CA LYS A 34 -0.79 8.05 9.72
C LYS A 34 -0.03 7.11 10.65
N ASP A 35 -0.55 6.84 11.84
CA ASP A 35 0.08 5.98 12.83
C ASP A 35 0.08 4.51 12.39
N ASP A 36 -0.99 4.05 11.72
CA ASP A 36 -1.03 2.73 11.09
C ASP A 36 0.02 2.62 9.99
N LEU A 37 0.17 3.66 9.17
CA LEU A 37 1.16 3.68 8.10
C LEU A 37 2.59 3.63 8.64
N ILE A 38 2.86 4.35 9.74
CA ILE A 38 4.16 4.28 10.44
C ILE A 38 4.39 2.88 11.01
N SER A 39 3.37 2.28 11.63
CA SER A 39 3.46 0.94 12.22
C SER A 39 3.72 -0.13 11.14
N TRP A 40 2.94 -0.11 10.05
CA TRP A 40 3.14 -0.95 8.87
C TRP A 40 4.55 -0.80 8.29
N SER A 41 5.05 0.43 8.19
CA SER A 41 6.39 0.75 7.67
C SER A 41 7.50 0.18 8.58
N ARG A 42 7.32 0.26 9.91
CA ARG A 42 8.24 -0.36 10.88
C ARG A 42 8.26 -1.87 10.78
N ASP A 43 7.08 -2.50 10.70
CA ASP A 43 6.97 -3.96 10.55
C ASP A 43 7.69 -4.44 9.29
N MET A 44 7.55 -3.70 8.19
CA MET A 44 8.23 -3.99 6.94
C MET A 44 9.76 -3.79 7.02
N SER A 45 10.24 -2.76 7.75
CA SER A 45 11.68 -2.55 7.98
C SER A 45 12.30 -3.67 8.82
N VAL A 46 11.59 -4.17 9.84
CA VAL A 46 12.07 -5.26 10.72
C VAL A 46 12.04 -6.62 10.03
N SER A 47 10.92 -6.94 9.36
CA SER A 47 10.72 -8.28 8.78
C SER A 47 11.24 -8.42 7.35
N GLY A 48 11.49 -7.31 6.66
CA GLY A 48 11.80 -7.29 5.23
C GLY A 48 10.63 -7.71 4.33
N LEU A 49 9.44 -7.92 4.89
CA LEU A 49 8.26 -8.40 4.18
C LEU A 49 7.11 -7.42 4.39
N ALA A 50 6.50 -6.98 3.29
CA ALA A 50 5.14 -6.49 3.38
C ALA A 50 4.26 -7.71 3.70
N ASN A 51 3.55 -7.69 4.84
CA ASN A 51 2.49 -8.66 5.15
C ASN A 51 1.27 -8.41 4.23
N ALA A 52 1.52 -8.44 2.93
CA ALA A 52 0.61 -8.02 1.89
C ALA A 52 -0.47 -9.08 1.68
N LEU A 53 -1.71 -8.62 1.55
CA LEU A 53 -2.84 -9.50 1.31
C LEU A 53 -2.74 -10.07 -0.11
N PRO A 54 -3.09 -11.35 -0.34
CA PRO A 54 -3.20 -11.90 -1.68
C PRO A 54 -4.22 -11.12 -2.54
N LEU A 55 -3.93 -11.07 -3.83
CA LEU A 55 -4.80 -10.48 -4.86
C LEU A 55 -5.60 -11.61 -5.51
N HIS A 56 -6.92 -11.56 -5.38
CA HIS A 56 -7.81 -12.54 -5.99
C HIS A 56 -8.09 -12.19 -7.45
N CYS A 57 -8.01 -13.17 -8.35
CA CYS A 57 -8.40 -13.01 -9.75
C CYS A 57 -9.83 -13.54 -9.96
N ASP A 58 -10.81 -12.65 -10.16
CA ASP A 58 -12.22 -13.05 -10.36
C ASP A 58 -12.47 -13.87 -11.64
N VAL A 59 -11.50 -13.89 -12.58
CA VAL A 59 -11.65 -14.62 -13.86
C VAL A 59 -11.30 -16.09 -13.73
N CYS A 60 -10.22 -16.41 -13.01
CA CYS A 60 -9.74 -17.80 -12.86
C CYS A 60 -9.81 -18.30 -11.41
N ALA A 61 -10.33 -17.48 -10.49
CA ALA A 61 -10.46 -17.74 -9.05
C ALA A 61 -9.12 -18.11 -8.35
N GLU A 62 -7.99 -17.67 -8.90
CA GLU A 62 -6.66 -17.88 -8.31
C GLU A 62 -6.24 -16.66 -7.48
N ASP A 63 -5.60 -16.93 -6.34
CA ASP A 63 -4.93 -15.90 -5.54
C ASP A 63 -3.47 -15.79 -5.96
N ILE A 64 -3.01 -14.56 -6.21
CA ILE A 64 -1.60 -14.28 -6.49
C ILE A 64 -0.98 -13.36 -5.45
N ARG A 65 0.34 -13.48 -5.29
CA ARG A 65 1.09 -12.57 -4.44
C ARG A 65 1.27 -11.22 -5.15
N PRO A 66 1.05 -10.10 -4.44
CA PRO A 66 1.37 -8.80 -4.98
C PRO A 66 2.89 -8.66 -5.21
N THR A 67 3.25 -7.87 -6.21
CA THR A 67 4.66 -7.62 -6.58
C THR A 67 5.04 -6.16 -6.41
N HIS A 68 4.05 -5.26 -6.46
CA HIS A 68 4.23 -3.83 -6.33
C HIS A 68 3.37 -3.29 -5.18
N LEU A 69 3.78 -2.14 -4.66
CA LEU A 69 3.00 -1.34 -3.74
C LEU A 69 2.99 0.12 -4.17
N ARG A 70 1.96 0.85 -3.75
CA ARG A 70 1.86 2.32 -3.81
C ARG A 70 1.26 2.81 -2.49
N VAL A 71 1.64 4.00 -2.04
CA VAL A 71 1.03 4.63 -0.86
C VAL A 71 0.35 5.93 -1.27
N VAL A 72 -0.93 6.02 -0.94
CA VAL A 72 -1.77 7.18 -1.24
C VAL A 72 -2.23 7.80 0.06
N GLU A 73 -2.21 9.12 0.11
CA GLU A 73 -2.88 9.94 1.12
C GLU A 73 -4.11 10.56 0.48
N ASP A 74 -5.29 10.24 1.00
CA ASP A 74 -6.52 10.95 0.70
C ASP A 74 -6.69 12.08 1.74
N ALA A 75 -6.13 13.24 1.40
CA ALA A 75 -6.33 14.47 2.15
C ALA A 75 -7.29 15.37 1.37
N ASN A 76 -8.42 15.72 1.98
CA ASN A 76 -9.38 16.68 1.42
C ASN A 76 -10.00 16.29 0.05
N LEU A 77 -10.38 15.02 -0.14
CA LEU A 77 -11.05 14.51 -1.36
C LEU A 77 -10.19 14.55 -2.63
N MET A 78 -8.89 14.82 -2.49
CA MET A 78 -7.92 14.71 -3.58
C MET A 78 -6.85 13.69 -3.21
N PRO A 79 -6.91 12.46 -3.75
CA PRO A 79 -5.90 11.46 -3.48
C PRO A 79 -4.55 11.91 -4.02
N ARG A 80 -3.55 11.92 -3.16
CA ARG A 80 -2.16 12.23 -3.47
C ARG A 80 -1.33 10.97 -3.30
N THR A 81 -0.55 10.61 -4.32
CA THR A 81 0.44 9.54 -4.20
C THR A 81 1.65 10.07 -3.43
N ILE A 82 1.95 9.45 -2.28
CA ILE A 82 3.15 9.77 -1.46
C ILE A 82 4.30 8.85 -1.85
N VAL A 83 4.01 7.56 -2.08
CA VAL A 83 4.96 6.59 -2.59
C VAL A 83 4.45 6.12 -3.95
N PRO A 84 5.17 6.40 -5.05
CA PRO A 84 4.80 5.92 -6.38
C PRO A 84 4.83 4.40 -6.42
N GLU A 85 4.20 3.81 -7.44
CA GLU A 85 4.25 2.37 -7.63
C GLU A 85 5.71 1.89 -7.72
N ILE A 86 6.06 0.94 -6.86
CA ILE A 86 7.41 0.38 -6.75
C ILE A 86 7.31 -1.10 -6.42
N GLU A 87 8.26 -1.90 -6.92
CA GLU A 87 8.38 -3.30 -6.52
C GLU A 87 8.57 -3.40 -5.00
N ILE A 88 7.78 -4.28 -4.36
CA ILE A 88 7.79 -4.48 -2.90
C ILE A 88 9.21 -4.78 -2.41
N VAL A 89 9.97 -5.60 -3.16
CA VAL A 89 11.35 -6.00 -2.82
C VAL A 89 12.36 -4.85 -2.91
N LYS A 90 12.02 -3.76 -3.62
CA LYS A 90 12.85 -2.56 -3.74
C LYS A 90 12.41 -1.45 -2.78
N PHE A 91 11.24 -1.58 -2.16
CA PHE A 91 10.73 -0.57 -1.25
C PHE A 91 11.55 -0.56 0.04
N LYS A 92 12.03 0.63 0.39
CA LYS A 92 12.78 0.89 1.63
C LYS A 92 11.95 1.82 2.52
N PRO A 93 11.26 1.31 3.56
CA PRO A 93 10.34 2.13 4.35
C PRO A 93 11.02 3.34 5.01
N GLU A 94 12.30 3.20 5.34
CA GLU A 94 13.17 4.27 5.87
C GLU A 94 13.38 5.43 4.91
N ASP A 95 13.34 5.19 3.60
CA ASP A 95 13.55 6.23 2.60
C ASP A 95 12.31 7.08 2.33
N TRP A 96 11.12 6.56 2.70
CA TRP A 96 9.83 7.16 2.32
C TRP A 96 9.02 7.66 3.52
N ILE A 97 8.72 6.76 4.46
CA ILE A 97 7.74 6.99 5.53
C ILE A 97 8.42 7.28 6.86
N LEU A 98 9.53 6.60 7.18
CA LEU A 98 10.20 6.81 8.49
C LEU A 98 11.15 8.02 8.50
N LYS A 99 11.44 8.61 7.33
CA LYS A 99 12.28 9.81 7.20
C LYS A 99 11.55 11.12 7.51
N THR A 100 10.23 11.15 7.43
CA THR A 100 9.43 12.33 7.77
C THR A 100 9.38 12.48 9.30
N LYS A 101 10.34 13.22 9.86
CA LYS A 101 10.29 13.77 11.22
C LYS A 101 9.35 14.96 11.30
#